data_AF-A0A6J4STJ7-F1
#
_entry.id   AF-A0A6J4STJ7-F1
#
_cell.length_a   1.000
_cell.length_b   1.000
_cell.length_c   1.000
_cell.angle_alpha   90.00
_cell.angle_beta   90.00
_cell.angle_gamma   90.00
#
_symmetry.space_group_name_H-M   'P 1'
#
loop_
_entity.id
_entity.type
_entity.pdbx_description
1 polymer ?
#
loop_
_entity_poly.entity_id
_entity_poly.type
_entity_poly.pdbx_seq_one_letter_code
_entity_poly.pdbx_strand_id
1 'polypeptide(L)' 'MADALAGADAAVIVTAHPELDVEQVVATAPLVVDLRGVTRKIAAPNLTRL' A
#
# COMPACT_ATOMS: atom_id res chain seq x y z
N MET A 1 6.39 9.52 -6.10
CA MET A 1 5.56 8.38 -5.63
C MET A 1 4.07 8.70 -5.70
N ALA A 2 3.62 9.88 -5.23
CA ALA A 2 2.23 10.31 -5.32
C ALA A 2 1.63 10.18 -6.74
N ASP A 3 2.31 10.67 -7.78
CA ASP A 3 1.81 10.59 -9.16
C ASP A 3 1.68 9.14 -9.68
N ALA A 4 2.58 8.25 -9.26
CA ALA A 4 2.52 6.84 -9.63
C ALA A 4 1.38 6.10 -8.92
N LEU A 5 1.03 6.51 -7.70
CA LEU A 5 -0.10 5.95 -6.94
C LEU A 5 -1.44 6.51 -7.43
N ALA A 6 -1.51 7.80 -7.76
CA ALA A 6 -2.72 8.45 -8.24
C ALA A 6 -3.18 7.94 -9.61
N GLY A 7 -2.24 7.49 -10.45
CA GLY A 7 -2.54 6.91 -11.76
C GLY A 7 -2.77 5.39 -11.76
N ALA A 8 -2.65 4.72 -10.62
CA ALA A 8 -2.76 3.26 -10.53
C ALA A 8 -4.09 2.83 -9.91
N ASP A 9 -4.71 1.79 -10.46
CA ASP A 9 -5.90 1.18 -9.85
C ASP A 9 -5.57 0.40 -8.57
N ALA A 10 -4.34 -0.09 -8.44
CA ALA A 10 -3.88 -0.83 -7.28
C ALA A 10 -2.36 -0.69 -7.06
N ALA A 11 -1.95 -0.72 -5.79
CA ALA A 11 -0.56 -0.84 -5.36
C ALA A 11 -0.33 -2.21 -4.69
N VAL A 12 0.69 -2.94 -5.15
CA VAL A 12 1.02 -4.28 -4.62
C VAL A 12 2.37 -4.23 -3.91
N ILE A 13 2.37 -4.48 -2.61
CA ILE A 13 3.59 -4.53 -1.80
C ILE A 13 4.14 -5.96 -1.88
N VAL A 14 5.06 -6.16 -2.82
CA VAL A 14 5.78 -7.43 -3.01
C VAL A 14 7.08 -7.49 -2.21
N THR A 15 7.66 -6.33 -1.90
CA THR A 15 8.86 -6.19 -1.08
C THR A 15 8.67 -5.07 -0.07
N ALA A 16 9.15 -5.31 1.15
CA ALA A 16 9.09 -4.40 2.28
C ALA A 16 10.41 -3.61 2.41
N HIS A 17 10.62 -2.62 1.55
CA HIS A 17 11.79 -1.76 1.63
C HIS A 17 11.70 -0.83 2.86
N PRO A 18 12.77 -0.62 3.63
CA PRO A 18 12.74 0.25 4.82
C PRO A 18 12.34 1.70 4.52
N GLU A 19 12.60 2.20 3.31
CA GLU A 19 12.22 3.55 2.90
C GLU A 19 10.77 3.68 2.41
N LEU A 20 10.01 2.57 2.34
CA LEU A 20 8.63 2.59 1.85
C LEU A 20 7.70 3.19 2.91
N ASP A 21 7.12 4.34 2.59
CA ASP A 21 6.03 4.91 3.37
C ASP A 21 4.71 4.17 3.08
N VAL A 22 4.47 3.12 3.86
CA VAL A 22 3.26 2.29 3.74
C VAL A 22 1.98 3.04 4.09
N GLU A 23 2.05 4.06 4.95
CA GLU A 23 0.90 4.87 5.33
C GLU A 23 0.48 5.76 4.16
N GLN A 24 1.44 6.39 3.48
CA GLN A 24 1.19 7.17 2.27
C GLN A 24 0.62 6.28 1.15
N VAL A 25 1.15 5.08 0.95
CA VAL A 25 0.63 4.14 -0.06
C VAL A 25 -0.84 3.80 0.21
N VAL A 26 -1.19 3.46 1.45
CA VAL A 26 -2.57 3.15 1.84
C VAL A 26 -3.49 4.36 1.71
N ALA A 27 -3.01 5.56 2.02
CA ALA A 27 -3.80 6.78 1.91
C ALA A 27 -4.08 7.21 0.46
N THR A 28 -3.19 6.85 -0.48
CA THR A 28 -3.22 7.39 -1.85
C THR A 28 -3.74 6.38 -2.87
N ALA A 29 -3.42 5.09 -2.74
CA ALA A 29 -3.81 4.08 -3.71
C ALA A 29 -5.31 3.72 -3.59
N PRO A 30 -6.04 3.55 -4.70
CA PRO A 30 -7.43 3.09 -4.68
C PRO A 30 -7.59 1.70 -4.06
N LEU A 31 -6.62 0.80 -4.27
CA LEU A 31 -6.54 -0.52 -3.66
C LEU A 31 -5.10 -0.85 -3.26
N VAL A 32 -4.89 -1.44 -2.09
CA VAL A 32 -3.60 -1.93 -1.62
C VAL A 32 -3.67 -3.43 -1.36
N VAL A 33 -2.74 -4.17 -1.95
CA VAL A 33 -2.52 -5.59 -1.69
C VAL A 33 -1.16 -5.75 -1.02
N ASP A 34 -1.18 -6.14 0.26
CA ASP A 34 0.04 -6.33 1.05
C ASP A 34 0.35 -7.82 1.20
N LEU A 35 1.36 -8.27 0.45
CA LEU A 35 1.86 -9.65 0.47
C LEU A 35 2.95 -9.88 1.52
N ARG A 36 3.34 -8.84 2.26
CA ARG A 36 4.44 -8.86 3.24
C ARG A 36 3.95 -8.66 4.67
N GLY A 37 2.69 -8.27 4.85
CA GLY A 37 2.09 -7.93 6.12
C GLY A 37 2.75 -6.70 6.77
N VAL A 38 3.31 -5.78 6.00
CA VAL A 38 3.90 -4.54 6.57
C VAL A 38 2.84 -3.56 7.04
N THR A 39 1.61 -3.69 6.56
CA THR A 39 0.45 -2.85 6.92
C THR A 39 -0.34 -3.41 8.11
N ARG A 40 0.23 -4.35 8.89
CA ARG A 40 -0.45 -5.07 9.98
C ARG A 40 -1.10 -4.17 11.04
N LYS A 41 -0.60 -2.94 11.22
CA LYS A 41 -1.10 -1.97 12.21
C LYS A 41 -2.07 -0.94 11.62
N ILE A 42 -2.34 -0.98 10.32
CA ILE A 42 -3.13 0.02 9.60
C ILE A 42 -4.50 -0.59 9.27
N ALA A 43 -5.60 -0.02 9.77
CA ALA A 43 -6.94 -0.44 9.36
C ALA A 43 -7.47 0.51 8.26
N ALA A 44 -7.71 -0.01 7.06
CA ALA A 44 -8.23 0.76 5.94
C ALA A 44 -9.16 -0.10 5.07
N PRO A 45 -10.23 0.47 4.50
CA PRO A 45 -11.21 -0.28 3.70
C PRO A 45 -10.67 -0.74 2.35
N ASN A 46 -9.65 -0.06 1.83
CA ASN A 46 -8.98 -0.34 0.56
C ASN A 46 -7.76 -1.27 0.71
N LEU A 47 -7.60 -1.94 1.86
CA LEU A 47 -6.42 -2.75 2.16
C LEU A 47 -6.77 -4.22 2.32
N THR A 48 -6.16 -5.08 1.50
CA THR A 48 -6.20 -6.54 1.63
C THR A 48 -4.82 -7.08 1.99
N ARG A 49 -4.76 -8.02 2.93
CA ARG A 49 -3.54 -8.73 3.34
C ARG A 49 -3.70 -10.23 3.11
N LEU A 50 -2.60 -10.89 2.74
CA LEU A 50 -2.49 -12.34 2.67
C LEU A 50 -1.64 -12.90 3.81
#